data_AF-A0AA49FMF5-F1
#
_entry.id   AF-A0AA49FMF5-F1
#
_cell.length_a   1.000
_cell.length_b   1.000
_cell.length_c   1.000
_cell.angle_alpha   90.00
_cell.angle_beta   90.00
_cell.angle_gamma   90.00
#
_symmetry.space_group_name_H-M   'P 1'
#
loop_
_entity.id
_entity.type
_entity.pdbx_description
1 polymer ?
#
loop_
_entity_poly.entity_id
_entity_poly.type
_entity_poly.pdbx_seq_one_letter_code
_entity_poly.pdbx_strand_id
1 'polypeptide(L)'
;MAFKRFLAGLTAFVIAFAASARLNVSSSGVIGGGDETEKGEGATLSASHGGVRADVDRPKPQYMLHERNKRIHGLRPFQELVDAAPAGSVLSPPPGAYAGPVTVDKPLTIEGGGQVTIDAGDLGTVFFLKSDDSVLRGLRLTGSGGSHDTDDSCLDVRGSRNLIENLVIDNCLFGIDLKQSNDNAIRGNRISSKPYELGIRGDGLRLWYSYRNLFEGNEVVDVRDMVAWYSSQNVFRNNVGRRSRYSFHFMFAKDNVVENNRFYDNTVGVYLMYTERIHVRNNVISHASGAAGMAIGFKESSDSDIEGNEIIYSAVGIGSDLSPFQPNTTIRFRNNRFAYNGIAVHFTSELGGNVFTDNTFEGNLTDVAQSGRGNEALNRWSGNYWDNYQGFDRNGDGIGDTPHEYYAYADQLWIEMPPARFFKTSPVMELLDFLERLAPFSSPELTLRDERPRHVKPVAGVKS
;
A
#
# COMPACT_ATOMS: atom_id res chain seq x y z
N MET A 1 -46.84 -8.57 2.97
CA MET A 1 -46.25 -8.80 4.31
C MET A 1 -44.96 -9.65 4.30
N ALA A 2 -44.64 -10.38 3.22
CA ALA A 2 -43.41 -11.18 3.12
C ALA A 2 -42.14 -10.38 2.70
N PHE A 3 -42.29 -9.24 2.03
CA PHE A 3 -41.15 -8.45 1.52
C PHE A 3 -40.41 -7.63 2.60
N LYS A 4 -41.08 -7.26 3.71
CA LYS A 4 -40.45 -6.58 4.85
C LYS A 4 -39.66 -7.53 5.78
N ARG A 5 -39.91 -8.85 5.72
CA ARG A 5 -39.17 -9.85 6.52
C ARG A 5 -37.86 -10.30 5.87
N PHE A 6 -37.70 -10.10 4.56
CA PHE A 6 -36.47 -10.42 3.83
C PHE A 6 -35.37 -9.35 4.02
N LEU A 7 -35.77 -8.08 4.18
CA LEU A 7 -34.84 -6.97 4.40
C LEU A 7 -34.22 -6.91 5.82
N ALA A 8 -34.91 -7.48 6.82
CA ALA A 8 -34.42 -7.54 8.20
C ALA A 8 -33.39 -8.68 8.43
N GLY A 9 -33.34 -9.68 7.55
CA GLY A 9 -32.37 -10.78 7.62
C GLY A 9 -30.98 -10.40 7.10
N LEU A 10 -30.89 -9.46 6.16
CA LEU A 10 -29.60 -9.05 5.57
C LEU A 10 -28.77 -8.16 6.53
N THR A 11 -29.40 -7.46 7.46
CA THR A 11 -28.71 -6.58 8.42
C THR A 11 -28.01 -7.35 9.54
N ALA A 12 -28.43 -8.60 9.81
CA ALA A 12 -27.84 -9.44 10.86
C ALA A 12 -26.54 -10.16 10.42
N PHE A 13 -26.31 -10.34 9.11
CA PHE A 13 -25.13 -11.07 8.61
C PHE A 13 -23.89 -10.17 8.44
N VAL A 14 -24.09 -8.87 8.24
CA VAL A 14 -22.98 -7.89 8.05
C VAL A 14 -22.34 -7.48 9.38
N ILE A 15 -23.03 -7.66 10.52
CA ILE A 15 -22.49 -7.32 11.86
C ILE A 15 -21.56 -8.43 12.41
N ALA A 16 -21.67 -9.68 11.92
CA ALA A 16 -20.93 -10.81 12.46
C ALA A 16 -19.43 -10.83 12.08
N PHE A 17 -19.00 -10.14 11.02
CA PHE A 17 -17.58 -10.10 10.62
C PHE A 17 -16.77 -8.99 11.29
N ALA A 18 -17.42 -8.00 11.90
CA ALA A 18 -16.75 -6.91 12.61
C ALA A 18 -16.43 -7.21 14.08
N ALA A 19 -16.96 -8.31 14.65
CA ALA A 19 -16.85 -8.64 16.07
C ALA A 19 -15.62 -9.51 16.43
N SER A 20 -14.93 -10.11 15.45
CA SER A 20 -13.82 -11.05 15.72
C SER A 20 -12.48 -10.37 16.03
N ALA A 21 -12.40 -9.04 15.96
CA ALA A 21 -11.16 -8.27 16.17
C ALA A 21 -11.06 -7.56 17.53
N ARG A 22 -12.00 -7.81 18.45
CA ARG A 22 -11.92 -7.29 19.83
C ARG A 22 -12.18 -8.42 20.81
N LEU A 23 -11.12 -9.02 21.33
CA LEU A 23 -11.08 -9.70 22.63
C LEU A 23 -9.63 -10.14 22.91
N ASN A 24 -8.86 -9.26 23.55
CA ASN A 24 -7.83 -9.62 24.53
C ASN A 24 -7.20 -8.35 25.14
N VAL A 25 -7.93 -7.69 26.04
CA VAL A 25 -7.33 -7.01 27.20
C VAL A 25 -8.35 -7.09 28.33
N SER A 26 -8.08 -7.92 29.32
CA SER A 26 -8.77 -7.93 30.61
C SER A 26 -7.94 -7.15 31.63
N SER A 27 -8.51 -6.10 32.23
CA SER A 27 -8.23 -5.72 33.63
C SER A 27 -9.19 -4.62 34.11
N SER A 28 -10.12 -5.02 34.99
CA SER A 28 -10.53 -4.38 36.26
C SER A 28 -10.62 -2.84 36.41
N GLY A 29 -11.79 -2.33 36.84
CA GLY A 29 -11.87 -1.03 37.53
C GLY A 29 -13.24 -0.33 37.63
N VAL A 30 -14.16 -0.87 38.43
CA VAL A 30 -15.12 -0.22 39.37
C VAL A 30 -15.66 1.23 39.13
N ILE A 31 -16.98 1.30 38.89
CA ILE A 31 -18.10 2.14 39.46
C ILE A 31 -18.15 3.68 39.36
N GLY A 32 -19.31 4.15 38.85
CA GLY A 32 -20.06 5.39 39.19
C GLY A 32 -20.39 6.25 37.97
N GLY A 33 -21.62 6.54 37.52
CA GLY A 33 -22.96 6.59 38.13
C GLY A 33 -23.50 8.02 38.04
N GLY A 34 -24.41 8.33 37.11
CA GLY A 34 -25.09 9.63 37.02
C GLY A 34 -25.90 9.85 35.73
N ASP A 35 -27.22 9.91 35.87
CA ASP A 35 -28.31 10.12 34.89
C ASP A 35 -28.25 11.45 34.09
N GLU A 36 -28.78 11.45 32.86
CA GLU A 36 -30.11 12.06 32.54
C GLU A 36 -30.42 12.12 31.01
N THR A 37 -31.49 11.40 30.65
CA THR A 37 -32.61 11.72 29.71
C THR A 37 -32.42 12.10 28.22
N GLU A 38 -32.83 11.13 27.39
CA GLU A 38 -33.76 11.16 26.23
C GLU A 38 -33.88 12.38 25.30
N LYS A 39 -33.60 12.15 24.00
CA LYS A 39 -34.59 12.17 22.90
C LYS A 39 -33.97 11.79 21.54
N GLY A 40 -34.63 10.90 20.80
CA GLY A 40 -34.54 10.82 19.33
C GLY A 40 -34.25 9.44 18.75
N GLU A 41 -35.30 8.65 18.53
CA GLU A 41 -35.29 7.46 17.67
C GLU A 41 -34.90 7.80 16.23
N GLY A 42 -34.08 6.95 15.61
CA GLY A 42 -33.74 7.03 14.18
C GLY A 42 -32.39 6.42 13.83
N ALA A 43 -32.09 5.20 14.30
CA ALA A 43 -30.85 4.51 13.96
C ALA A 43 -30.92 3.93 12.53
N THR A 44 -30.62 4.77 11.53
CA THR A 44 -30.18 4.33 10.21
C THR A 44 -28.66 4.19 10.24
N LEU A 45 -28.18 2.97 9.98
CA LEU A 45 -26.77 2.65 9.72
C LEU A 45 -26.32 3.44 8.48
N SER A 46 -25.71 4.61 8.70
CA SER A 46 -24.95 5.31 7.67
C SER A 46 -23.48 4.99 7.83
N ALA A 47 -22.87 4.60 6.71
CA ALA A 47 -21.43 4.51 6.55
C ALA A 47 -20.80 5.83 7.01
N SER A 48 -20.01 5.79 8.08
CA SER A 48 -19.21 6.92 8.52
C SER A 48 -17.99 7.09 7.61
N HIS A 49 -18.22 7.52 6.37
CA HIS A 49 -17.24 8.22 5.52
C HIS A 49 -17.22 9.74 5.84
N GLY A 50 -17.42 10.07 7.12
CA GLY A 50 -17.53 11.43 7.64
C GLY A 50 -16.45 11.75 8.67
N GLY A 51 -15.24 11.21 8.51
CA GLY A 51 -14.09 11.74 9.25
C GLY A 51 -13.96 13.22 8.94
N VAL A 52 -14.02 14.06 9.97
CA VAL A 52 -13.79 15.51 9.91
C VAL A 52 -12.63 15.78 8.96
N ARG A 53 -12.84 16.64 7.95
CA ARG A 53 -11.77 17.14 7.06
C ARG A 53 -10.56 17.46 7.94
N ALA A 54 -9.49 16.68 7.83
CA ALA A 54 -8.26 17.00 8.53
C ALA A 54 -7.80 18.35 7.99
N ASP A 55 -8.00 19.40 8.78
CA ASP A 55 -7.53 20.72 8.42
C ASP A 55 -6.03 20.62 8.20
N VAL A 56 -5.60 21.05 7.02
CA VAL A 56 -4.20 21.07 6.63
C VAL A 56 -3.42 21.90 7.65
N ASP A 57 -4.03 22.97 8.17
CA ASP A 57 -3.41 23.94 9.05
C ASP A 57 -3.83 23.80 10.52
N ARG A 58 -3.99 22.56 11.01
CA ARG A 58 -4.02 22.36 12.46
C ARG A 58 -2.77 22.98 13.09
N PRO A 59 -2.90 23.97 13.99
CA PRO A 59 -1.75 24.60 14.61
C PRO A 59 -0.93 23.54 15.33
N LYS A 60 0.32 23.37 14.88
CA LYS A 60 1.27 22.49 15.54
C LYS A 60 1.73 23.19 16.81
N PRO A 61 1.58 22.58 17.99
CA PRO A 61 2.03 23.19 19.23
C PRO A 61 3.55 23.44 19.19
N GLN A 62 3.96 24.57 19.76
CA GLN A 62 5.37 24.85 20.05
C GLN A 62 5.67 24.47 21.49
N TYR A 63 6.84 23.87 21.70
CA TYR A 63 7.25 23.36 23.00
C TYR A 63 8.48 24.10 23.50
N MET A 64 8.52 24.42 24.79
CA MET A 64 9.69 25.00 25.43
C MET A 64 10.82 23.96 25.55
N LEU A 65 12.08 24.43 25.59
CA LEU A 65 13.24 23.54 25.65
C LEU A 65 13.18 22.57 26.84
N HIS A 66 12.72 23.03 28.00
CA HIS A 66 12.66 22.23 29.23
C HIS A 66 11.63 21.09 29.18
N GLU A 67 10.63 21.16 28.29
CA GLU A 67 9.63 20.11 28.09
C GLU A 67 10.18 18.95 27.24
N ARG A 68 11.27 19.19 26.51
CA ARG A 68 11.87 18.24 25.58
C ARG A 68 12.93 17.39 26.27
N ASN A 69 13.33 16.30 25.64
CA ASN A 69 14.34 15.39 26.16
C ASN A 69 15.65 16.13 26.52
N LYS A 70 16.20 15.86 27.71
CA LYS A 70 17.43 16.51 28.23
C LYS A 70 18.63 16.39 27.30
N ARG A 71 18.68 15.39 26.42
CA ARG A 71 19.78 15.22 25.44
C ARG A 71 19.99 16.44 24.53
N ILE A 72 18.96 17.27 24.33
CA ILE A 72 19.05 18.45 23.47
C ILE A 72 19.30 19.76 24.23
N HIS A 73 19.30 19.79 25.57
CA HIS A 73 19.32 21.03 26.37
C HIS A 73 20.62 21.86 26.24
N GLY A 74 21.70 21.28 25.70
CA GLY A 74 22.96 21.98 25.42
C GLY A 74 23.28 22.16 23.93
N LEU A 75 22.39 21.74 23.04
CA LEU A 75 22.61 21.90 21.60
C LEU A 75 22.28 23.33 21.15
N ARG A 76 23.04 23.84 20.18
CA ARG A 76 22.75 25.12 19.56
C ARG A 76 21.42 25.03 18.79
N PRO A 77 20.49 25.98 18.92
CA PRO A 77 19.30 26.04 18.07
C PRO A 77 19.70 26.19 16.59
N PHE A 78 19.19 25.32 15.72
CA PHE A 78 19.46 25.45 14.28
C PHE A 78 18.75 26.68 13.67
N GLN A 79 17.61 27.08 14.26
CA GLN A 79 16.81 28.21 13.77
C GLN A 79 17.61 29.50 13.64
N GLU A 80 18.54 29.79 14.57
CA GLU A 80 19.38 30.99 14.52
C GLU A 80 20.20 31.09 13.22
N LEU A 81 20.64 29.95 12.67
CA LEU A 81 21.37 29.90 11.41
C LEU A 81 20.45 30.19 10.22
N VAL A 82 19.21 29.70 10.26
CA VAL A 82 18.19 29.94 9.24
C VAL A 82 17.77 31.41 9.24
N ASP A 83 17.56 31.99 10.42
CA ASP A 83 17.15 33.39 10.56
C ASP A 83 18.22 34.34 10.01
N ALA A 84 19.50 34.07 10.31
CA ALA A 84 20.63 34.87 9.85
C ALA A 84 20.91 34.75 8.34
N ALA A 85 20.52 33.65 7.69
CA ALA A 85 20.77 33.43 6.27
C ALA A 85 19.88 34.34 5.39
N PRO A 86 20.41 35.09 4.41
CA PRO A 86 19.59 35.84 3.47
C PRO A 86 18.68 34.91 2.64
N ALA A 87 17.50 35.39 2.23
CA ALA A 87 16.65 34.65 1.30
C ALA A 87 17.39 34.37 -0.02
N GLY A 88 17.21 33.16 -0.57
CA GLY A 88 17.87 32.66 -1.77
C GLY A 88 19.35 32.26 -1.57
N SER A 89 19.90 32.40 -0.37
CA SER A 89 21.30 32.06 -0.11
C SER A 89 21.53 30.57 0.14
N VAL A 90 22.81 30.20 0.26
CA VAL A 90 23.25 28.85 0.67
C VAL A 90 23.68 28.92 2.13
N LEU A 91 23.03 28.14 2.98
CA LEU A 91 23.41 27.89 4.36
C LEU A 91 24.19 26.57 4.42
N SER A 92 25.47 26.65 4.77
CA SER A 92 26.33 25.48 5.03
C SER A 92 26.77 25.47 6.50
N PRO A 93 26.00 24.82 7.40
CA PRO A 93 26.31 24.77 8.82
C PRO A 93 27.61 23.97 9.07
N PRO A 94 28.38 24.32 10.12
CA PRO A 94 29.45 23.45 10.60
C PRO A 94 28.94 22.05 10.96
N PRO A 95 29.76 21.00 10.83
CA PRO A 95 29.44 19.65 11.30
C PRO A 95 29.02 19.66 12.79
N GLY A 96 27.95 18.94 13.12
CA GLY A 96 27.49 18.86 14.51
C GLY A 96 26.01 18.53 14.69
N ALA A 97 25.59 18.51 15.95
CA ALA A 97 24.21 18.32 16.36
C ALA A 97 23.59 19.66 16.80
N TYR A 98 22.34 19.87 16.41
CA TYR A 98 21.58 21.08 16.66
C TYR A 98 20.19 20.75 17.20
N ALA A 99 19.66 21.65 18.03
CA ALA A 99 18.28 21.55 18.50
C ALA A 99 17.31 22.08 17.42
N GLY A 100 16.27 21.30 17.14
CA GLY A 100 15.07 21.77 16.45
C GLY A 100 14.11 22.51 17.42
N PRO A 101 12.84 22.75 17.03
CA PRO A 101 12.34 22.64 15.68
C PRO A 101 12.98 23.71 14.79
N VAL A 102 12.85 23.53 13.49
CA VAL A 102 13.31 24.50 12.48
C VAL A 102 12.15 24.86 11.58
N THR A 103 11.98 26.13 11.27
CA THR A 103 11.05 26.63 10.26
C THR A 103 11.81 27.40 9.20
N VAL A 104 11.64 26.97 7.95
CA VAL A 104 12.14 27.67 6.76
C VAL A 104 10.93 28.23 6.02
N ASP A 105 10.78 29.55 6.00
CA ASP A 105 9.67 30.31 5.41
C ASP A 105 10.11 31.26 4.27
N LYS A 106 11.39 31.21 3.91
CA LYS A 106 12.00 31.91 2.78
C LYS A 106 12.79 30.92 1.91
N PRO A 107 12.89 31.14 0.59
CA PRO A 107 13.70 30.30 -0.27
C PRO A 107 15.12 30.17 0.29
N LEU A 108 15.62 28.95 0.46
CA LEU A 108 16.94 28.71 1.04
C LEU A 108 17.51 27.38 0.57
N THR A 109 18.81 27.33 0.33
CA THR A 109 19.55 26.08 0.14
C THR A 109 20.26 25.73 1.44
N ILE A 110 19.94 24.59 2.05
CA ILE A 110 20.59 24.09 3.27
C ILE A 110 21.41 22.85 2.93
N GLU A 111 22.73 22.96 3.14
CA GLU A 111 23.72 21.93 2.83
C GLU A 111 24.30 21.34 4.12
N GLY A 112 23.83 20.16 4.50
CA GLY A 112 24.30 19.45 5.70
C GLY A 112 25.56 18.61 5.53
N GLY A 113 25.95 18.31 4.28
CA GLY A 113 27.14 17.52 3.96
C GLY A 113 27.18 16.11 4.55
N GLY A 114 26.05 15.58 5.02
CA GLY A 114 25.95 14.31 5.75
C GLY A 114 26.47 14.36 7.18
N GLN A 115 26.77 15.55 7.71
CA GLN A 115 27.45 15.74 9.01
C GLN A 115 26.65 16.61 9.99
N VAL A 116 25.46 17.06 9.59
CA VAL A 116 24.59 17.91 10.41
C VAL A 116 23.37 17.12 10.84
N THR A 117 23.14 17.05 12.16
CA THR A 117 21.96 16.43 12.77
C THR A 117 21.08 17.49 13.44
N ILE A 118 19.77 17.42 13.21
CA ILE A 118 18.76 18.25 13.87
C ILE A 118 17.84 17.32 14.67
N ASP A 119 17.78 17.54 15.99
CA ASP A 119 17.00 16.72 16.94
C ASP A 119 15.96 17.60 17.66
N ALA A 120 14.68 17.19 17.64
CA ALA A 120 13.62 17.89 18.35
C ALA A 120 13.40 17.42 19.79
N GLY A 121 14.15 16.42 20.26
CA GLY A 121 14.09 15.97 21.65
C GLY A 121 12.84 15.17 22.00
N ASP A 122 12.35 14.36 21.06
CA ASP A 122 11.16 13.51 21.13
C ASP A 122 9.85 14.26 21.41
N LEU A 123 9.73 15.49 20.90
CA LEU A 123 8.53 16.31 21.09
C LEU A 123 8.25 17.20 19.87
N GLY A 124 7.05 17.08 19.31
CA GLY A 124 6.61 17.85 18.15
C GLY A 124 7.31 17.47 16.83
N THR A 125 7.13 18.30 15.81
CA THR A 125 7.79 18.15 14.50
C THR A 125 9.20 18.73 14.51
N VAL A 126 10.14 18.08 13.83
CA VAL A 126 11.56 18.48 13.80
C VAL A 126 11.82 19.64 12.84
N PHE A 127 11.27 19.57 11.63
CA PHE A 127 11.58 20.52 10.56
C PHE A 127 10.32 20.87 9.77
N PHE A 128 10.06 22.16 9.59
CA PHE A 128 8.98 22.72 8.78
C PHE A 128 9.57 23.42 7.56
N LEU A 129 9.30 22.88 6.37
CA LEU A 129 9.65 23.49 5.09
C LEU A 129 8.41 24.17 4.50
N LYS A 130 8.24 25.45 4.83
CA LYS A 130 7.09 26.27 4.39
C LYS A 130 7.37 27.03 3.10
N SER A 131 8.64 27.28 2.79
CA SER A 131 9.06 27.99 1.59
C SER A 131 8.97 27.13 0.34
N ASP A 132 8.68 27.79 -0.76
CA ASP A 132 8.89 27.24 -2.10
C ASP A 132 10.36 27.37 -2.52
N ASP A 133 10.71 26.69 -3.62
CA ASP A 133 11.98 26.88 -4.35
C ASP A 133 13.23 26.76 -3.46
N SER A 134 13.17 25.84 -2.49
CA SER A 134 14.22 25.58 -1.50
C SER A 134 14.88 24.22 -1.70
N VAL A 135 16.09 24.09 -1.18
CA VAL A 135 16.86 22.85 -1.24
C VAL A 135 17.22 22.42 0.17
N LEU A 136 16.91 21.18 0.51
CA LEU A 136 17.29 20.53 1.77
C LEU A 136 18.13 19.30 1.45
N ARG A 137 19.42 19.35 1.74
CA ARG A 137 20.37 18.29 1.36
C ARG A 137 21.24 17.82 2.50
N GLY A 138 21.41 16.50 2.62
CA GLY A 138 22.47 15.90 3.44
C GLY A 138 22.34 16.16 4.95
N LEU A 139 21.11 16.32 5.47
CA LEU A 139 20.85 16.43 6.90
C LEU A 139 20.40 15.10 7.48
N ARG A 140 20.65 14.90 8.78
CA ARG A 140 19.92 13.93 9.59
C ARG A 140 18.84 14.65 10.40
N LEU A 141 17.58 14.25 10.24
CA LEU A 141 16.46 14.73 11.05
C LEU A 141 16.04 13.59 11.99
N THR A 142 15.89 13.88 13.29
CA THR A 142 15.58 12.85 14.28
C THR A 142 14.78 13.38 15.47
N GLY A 143 14.17 12.46 16.21
CA GLY A 143 13.57 12.76 17.51
C GLY A 143 12.30 13.61 17.42
N SER A 144 11.41 13.34 16.46
CA SER A 144 10.04 13.89 16.53
C SER A 144 9.29 13.33 17.73
N GLY A 145 8.18 13.97 18.10
CA GLY A 145 7.25 13.45 19.09
C GLY A 145 6.51 12.19 18.64
N GLY A 146 5.57 11.76 19.48
CA GLY A 146 4.82 10.51 19.32
C GLY A 146 3.32 10.70 19.06
N SER A 147 2.87 11.93 18.83
CA SER A 147 1.45 12.23 18.69
C SER A 147 0.96 12.02 17.26
N HIS A 148 -0.05 11.16 17.12
CA HIS A 148 -0.78 11.00 15.86
C HIS A 148 -1.74 12.17 15.60
N ASP A 149 -2.26 12.81 16.64
CA ASP A 149 -3.24 13.89 16.53
C ASP A 149 -2.64 15.18 15.97
N THR A 150 -1.39 15.46 16.36
CA THR A 150 -0.61 16.60 15.88
C THR A 150 0.29 16.22 14.72
N ASP A 151 0.23 14.99 14.19
CA ASP A 151 1.09 14.49 13.12
C ASP A 151 2.60 14.78 13.36
N ASP A 152 3.16 14.36 14.50
CA ASP A 152 4.56 14.68 14.83
C ASP A 152 5.56 14.05 13.83
N SER A 153 6.16 14.88 12.99
CA SER A 153 6.96 14.46 11.83
C SER A 153 8.43 14.90 11.92
N CYS A 154 9.31 14.21 11.20
CA CYS A 154 10.66 14.70 10.99
C CYS A 154 10.67 15.90 10.03
N LEU A 155 9.91 15.81 8.93
CA LEU A 155 9.82 16.87 7.94
C LEU A 155 8.37 17.10 7.53
N ASP A 156 7.82 18.26 7.88
CA ASP A 156 6.52 18.75 7.42
C ASP A 156 6.77 19.74 6.26
N VAL A 157 6.25 19.41 5.07
CA VAL A 157 6.49 20.16 3.83
C VAL A 157 5.19 20.81 3.37
N ARG A 158 5.20 22.14 3.29
CA ARG A 158 4.08 22.98 2.82
C ARG A 158 4.39 23.72 1.53
N GLY A 159 5.66 24.00 1.28
CA GLY A 159 6.08 24.66 0.05
C GLY A 159 6.16 23.72 -1.14
N SER A 160 6.26 24.30 -2.34
CA SER A 160 6.31 23.61 -3.63
C SER A 160 7.64 23.84 -4.34
N ARG A 161 7.94 23.03 -5.37
CA ARG A 161 9.17 23.13 -6.19
C ARG A 161 10.46 22.99 -5.37
N ASN A 162 10.39 22.26 -4.27
CA ASN A 162 11.55 22.00 -3.42
C ASN A 162 12.33 20.77 -3.88
N LEU A 163 13.62 20.77 -3.57
CA LEU A 163 14.49 19.61 -3.70
C LEU A 163 14.87 19.11 -2.29
N ILE A 164 14.39 17.93 -1.94
CA ILE A 164 14.63 17.27 -0.65
C ILE A 164 15.42 16.00 -0.91
N GLU A 165 16.70 16.00 -0.57
CA GLU A 165 17.56 14.89 -0.98
C GLU A 165 18.67 14.48 -0.03
N ASN A 166 19.01 13.19 -0.10
CA ASN A 166 20.07 12.58 0.69
C ASN A 166 19.92 12.83 2.19
N LEU A 167 18.67 12.91 2.67
CA LEU A 167 18.37 13.03 4.09
C LEU A 167 18.40 11.66 4.77
N VAL A 168 18.79 11.66 6.04
CA VAL A 168 18.60 10.52 6.95
C VAL A 168 17.50 10.90 7.94
N ILE A 169 16.42 10.14 7.93
CA ILE A 169 15.24 10.34 8.78
C ILE A 169 15.04 9.09 9.64
N ASP A 170 15.14 9.26 10.95
CA ASP A 170 15.03 8.16 11.92
C ASP A 170 14.48 8.64 13.25
N ASN A 171 13.97 7.70 14.07
CA ASN A 171 13.35 8.01 15.37
C ASN A 171 12.26 9.10 15.28
N CYS A 172 11.51 9.10 14.18
CA CYS A 172 10.39 10.00 13.97
C CYS A 172 9.11 9.19 13.83
N LEU A 173 8.00 9.65 14.44
CA LEU A 173 6.72 8.99 14.25
C LEU A 173 6.39 9.00 12.75
N PHE A 174 6.25 10.19 12.16
CA PHE A 174 6.12 10.36 10.71
C PHE A 174 7.43 10.82 10.08
N GLY A 175 7.79 10.29 8.91
CA GLY A 175 9.00 10.68 8.21
C GLY A 175 8.87 12.03 7.51
N ILE A 176 8.53 12.00 6.22
CA ILE A 176 8.24 13.20 5.41
C ILE A 176 6.74 13.28 5.15
N ASP A 177 6.12 14.41 5.53
CA ASP A 177 4.69 14.69 5.41
C ASP A 177 4.46 15.89 4.50
N LEU A 178 4.01 15.64 3.27
CA LEU A 178 3.65 16.65 2.27
C LEU A 178 2.18 17.03 2.43
N LYS A 179 1.93 18.32 2.62
CA LYS A 179 0.58 18.88 2.80
C LYS A 179 0.36 20.03 1.83
N GLN A 180 -0.45 19.77 0.82
CA GLN A 180 -0.73 20.70 -0.29
C GLN A 180 0.54 21.16 -1.02
N SER A 181 1.50 20.25 -1.18
CA SER A 181 2.85 20.54 -1.62
C SER A 181 3.10 19.90 -2.98
N ASN A 182 3.48 20.72 -3.97
CA ASN A 182 3.47 20.30 -5.37
C ASN A 182 4.83 20.44 -6.05
N ASP A 183 5.03 19.67 -7.11
CA ASP A 183 6.17 19.80 -8.00
C ASP A 183 7.53 19.65 -7.27
N ASN A 184 7.57 18.94 -6.15
CA ASN A 184 8.80 18.69 -5.39
C ASN A 184 9.52 17.43 -5.88
N ALA A 185 10.84 17.42 -5.72
CA ALA A 185 11.68 16.25 -5.90
C ALA A 185 12.19 15.75 -4.54
N ILE A 186 11.78 14.53 -4.17
CA ILE A 186 12.18 13.83 -2.95
C ILE A 186 13.04 12.65 -3.37
N ARG A 187 14.37 12.77 -3.26
CA ARG A 187 15.28 11.77 -3.83
C ARG A 187 16.42 11.31 -2.93
N GLY A 188 16.78 10.03 -3.00
CA GLY A 188 17.94 9.49 -2.30
C GLY A 188 17.84 9.53 -0.76
N ASN A 189 16.64 9.68 -0.20
CA ASN A 189 16.46 9.78 1.26
C ASN A 189 16.37 8.38 1.89
N ARG A 190 16.90 8.24 3.11
CA ARG A 190 16.73 7.04 3.95
C ARG A 190 15.78 7.37 5.09
N ILE A 191 14.67 6.65 5.18
CA ILE A 191 13.55 6.98 6.07
C ILE A 191 13.15 5.76 6.90
N SER A 192 13.08 5.94 8.22
CA SER A 192 12.58 4.95 9.17
C SER A 192 11.76 5.61 10.28
N SER A 193 10.82 4.87 10.86
CA SER A 193 9.95 5.38 11.92
C SER A 193 10.54 5.11 13.31
N LYS A 194 9.81 5.52 14.36
CA LYS A 194 10.05 5.06 15.73
C LYS A 194 9.87 3.54 15.83
N PRO A 195 10.59 2.87 16.75
CA PRO A 195 10.56 1.42 16.90
C PRO A 195 9.29 0.94 17.63
N TYR A 196 8.12 1.34 17.13
CA TYR A 196 6.83 0.90 17.62
C TYR A 196 6.34 -0.34 16.88
N GLU A 197 5.38 -1.04 17.50
CA GLU A 197 4.64 -2.12 16.87
C GLU A 197 3.91 -1.64 15.61
N LEU A 198 3.78 -2.52 14.60
CA LEU A 198 3.32 -2.15 13.26
C LEU A 198 1.99 -1.39 13.24
N GLY A 199 1.05 -1.73 14.14
CA GLY A 199 -0.27 -1.09 14.20
C GLY A 199 -0.27 0.38 14.65
N ILE A 200 0.75 0.80 15.41
CA ILE A 200 0.89 2.15 15.97
C ILE A 200 2.17 2.87 15.51
N ARG A 201 2.96 2.21 14.66
CA ARG A 201 4.09 2.82 13.97
C ARG A 201 3.58 3.92 13.03
N GLY A 202 4.38 4.95 12.81
CA GLY A 202 3.99 6.01 11.90
C GLY A 202 4.48 5.77 10.47
N ASP A 203 3.93 6.54 9.55
CA ASP A 203 4.17 6.43 8.11
C ASP A 203 5.48 7.13 7.72
N GLY A 204 6.20 6.54 6.76
CA GLY A 204 7.48 7.06 6.30
C GLY A 204 7.33 8.24 5.33
N LEU A 205 6.41 8.11 4.39
CA LEU A 205 6.06 9.14 3.42
C LEU A 205 4.55 9.33 3.45
N ARG A 206 4.10 10.57 3.64
CA ARG A 206 2.68 10.94 3.63
C ARG A 206 2.46 12.05 2.63
N LEU A 207 1.46 11.90 1.77
CA LEU A 207 1.03 12.94 0.86
C LEU A 207 -0.45 13.23 1.10
N TRP A 208 -0.76 14.51 1.24
CA TRP A 208 -2.12 15.02 1.37
C TRP A 208 -2.33 16.13 0.36
N TYR A 209 -3.25 15.94 -0.59
CA TYR A 209 -3.55 16.91 -1.67
C TYR A 209 -2.29 17.43 -2.39
N SER A 210 -1.35 16.54 -2.67
CA SER A 210 -0.03 16.87 -3.20
C SER A 210 0.14 16.28 -4.60
N TYR A 211 0.57 17.11 -5.55
CA TYR A 211 0.50 16.79 -6.98
C TYR A 211 1.85 16.95 -7.67
N ARG A 212 2.07 16.13 -8.71
CA ARG A 212 3.24 16.24 -9.61
C ARG A 212 4.59 16.16 -8.90
N ASN A 213 4.65 15.46 -7.78
CA ASN A 213 5.90 15.22 -7.06
C ASN A 213 6.64 14.01 -7.63
N LEU A 214 7.97 14.06 -7.56
CA LEU A 214 8.87 12.97 -7.91
C LEU A 214 9.47 12.36 -6.64
N PHE A 215 9.26 11.07 -6.42
CA PHE A 215 9.89 10.27 -5.38
C PHE A 215 10.84 9.27 -6.03
N GLU A 216 12.14 9.54 -5.93
CA GLU A 216 13.16 8.77 -6.65
C GLU A 216 14.26 8.21 -5.76
N GLY A 217 14.52 6.90 -5.84
CA GLY A 217 15.72 6.33 -5.20
C GLY A 217 15.72 6.41 -3.67
N ASN A 218 14.55 6.54 -3.04
CA ASN A 218 14.43 6.58 -1.59
C ASN A 218 14.41 5.16 -1.02
N GLU A 219 14.97 4.98 0.18
CA GLU A 219 14.88 3.76 0.96
C GLU A 219 13.98 4.02 2.18
N VAL A 220 12.78 3.44 2.19
CA VAL A 220 11.78 3.59 3.25
C VAL A 220 11.58 2.25 3.93
N VAL A 221 11.93 2.18 5.22
CA VAL A 221 12.15 0.92 5.91
C VAL A 221 11.68 1.00 7.34
N ASP A 222 11.08 -0.07 7.84
CA ASP A 222 10.59 -0.14 9.22
C ASP A 222 9.66 1.06 9.53
N VAL A 223 8.69 1.29 8.64
CA VAL A 223 7.61 2.26 8.80
C VAL A 223 6.26 1.54 8.82
N ARG A 224 5.16 2.25 9.06
CA ARG A 224 3.83 1.67 8.84
C ARG A 224 3.52 1.67 7.35
N ASP A 225 3.33 2.84 6.75
CA ASP A 225 3.01 2.95 5.32
C ASP A 225 3.87 4.01 4.60
N MET A 226 3.91 3.94 3.26
CA MET A 226 3.93 5.15 2.43
C MET A 226 2.52 5.36 1.88
N VAL A 227 1.96 6.56 2.06
CA VAL A 227 0.54 6.83 1.77
C VAL A 227 0.36 8.08 0.92
N ALA A 228 -0.51 7.97 -0.10
CA ALA A 228 -0.92 9.06 -0.96
C ALA A 228 -2.45 9.25 -0.89
N TRP A 229 -2.88 10.25 -0.11
CA TRP A 229 -4.27 10.68 0.02
C TRP A 229 -4.59 11.84 -0.90
N TYR A 230 -5.62 11.70 -1.73
CA TYR A 230 -6.09 12.77 -2.64
C TYR A 230 -4.95 13.37 -3.49
N SER A 231 -3.91 12.57 -3.76
CA SER A 231 -2.64 13.02 -4.31
C SER A 231 -2.41 12.35 -5.65
N SER A 232 -2.33 13.16 -6.71
CA SER A 232 -2.43 12.68 -8.10
C SER A 232 -1.26 13.14 -8.94
N GLN A 233 -1.00 12.46 -10.07
CA GLN A 233 0.08 12.80 -11.01
C GLN A 233 1.49 12.71 -10.40
N ASN A 234 1.68 11.94 -9.33
CA ASN A 234 2.99 11.73 -8.73
C ASN A 234 3.70 10.53 -9.37
N VAL A 235 5.03 10.57 -9.37
CA VAL A 235 5.89 9.51 -9.90
C VAL A 235 6.73 8.95 -8.76
N PHE A 236 6.60 7.65 -8.52
CA PHE A 236 7.36 6.89 -7.53
C PHE A 236 8.25 5.89 -8.27
N ARG A 237 9.54 6.19 -8.38
CA ARG A 237 10.47 5.35 -9.14
C ARG A 237 11.76 4.97 -8.43
N ASN A 238 12.26 3.78 -8.71
CA ASN A 238 13.54 3.28 -8.19
C ASN A 238 13.64 3.27 -6.65
N ASN A 239 12.52 3.26 -5.92
CA ASN A 239 12.50 3.25 -4.47
C ASN A 239 12.59 1.82 -3.92
N VAL A 240 13.03 1.72 -2.67
CA VAL A 240 13.01 0.50 -1.87
C VAL A 240 12.04 0.68 -0.71
N GLY A 241 11.07 -0.22 -0.60
CA GLY A 241 10.12 -0.28 0.52
C GLY A 241 10.16 -1.65 1.18
N ARG A 242 10.46 -1.74 2.48
CA ARG A 242 10.52 -3.04 3.17
C ARG A 242 10.15 -3.01 4.64
N ARG A 243 9.75 -4.19 5.17
CA ARG A 243 9.40 -4.39 6.59
C ARG A 243 8.36 -3.40 7.10
N SER A 244 7.40 -3.11 6.25
CA SER A 244 6.32 -2.15 6.48
C SER A 244 4.97 -2.82 6.21
N ARG A 245 3.87 -2.17 6.59
CA ARG A 245 2.52 -2.68 6.32
C ARG A 245 2.22 -2.51 4.85
N TYR A 246 2.19 -1.28 4.35
CA TYR A 246 2.06 -0.98 2.92
C TYR A 246 3.37 -0.38 2.41
N SER A 247 3.94 -0.92 1.33
CA SER A 247 4.95 -0.15 0.59
C SER A 247 4.29 1.10 0.01
N PHE A 248 3.24 0.99 -0.79
CA PHE A 248 2.42 2.15 -1.15
C PHE A 248 0.93 1.89 -0.93
N HIS A 249 0.26 2.86 -0.33
CA HIS A 249 -1.18 2.91 -0.19
C HIS A 249 -1.74 4.16 -0.85
N PHE A 250 -2.51 3.98 -1.92
CA PHE A 250 -3.22 5.05 -2.60
C PHE A 250 -4.67 5.09 -2.16
N MET A 251 -5.14 6.29 -1.79
CA MET A 251 -6.53 6.53 -1.40
C MET A 251 -7.07 7.77 -2.12
N PHE A 252 -8.14 7.59 -2.89
CA PHE A 252 -8.78 8.69 -3.64
C PHE A 252 -7.81 9.43 -4.56
N ALA A 253 -6.92 8.68 -5.20
CA ALA A 253 -5.82 9.20 -6.00
C ALA A 253 -5.94 8.75 -7.46
N LYS A 254 -5.41 9.56 -8.38
CA LYS A 254 -5.45 9.27 -9.82
C LYS A 254 -4.15 9.59 -10.54
N ASP A 255 -3.95 8.95 -11.69
CA ASP A 255 -2.90 9.30 -12.64
C ASP A 255 -1.48 9.21 -12.03
N ASN A 256 -1.26 8.33 -11.05
CA ASN A 256 0.07 8.13 -10.44
C ASN A 256 0.82 6.99 -11.13
N VAL A 257 2.15 7.09 -11.13
CA VAL A 257 3.05 6.08 -11.69
C VAL A 257 3.91 5.48 -10.58
N VAL A 258 3.91 4.16 -10.47
CA VAL A 258 4.74 3.38 -9.55
C VAL A 258 5.62 2.46 -10.40
N GLU A 259 6.89 2.81 -10.57
CA GLU A 259 7.76 2.10 -11.50
C GLU A 259 9.15 1.71 -10.99
N ASN A 260 9.66 0.56 -11.43
CA ASN A 260 11.04 0.11 -11.14
C ASN A 260 11.38 0.07 -9.64
N ASN A 261 10.38 -0.08 -8.77
CA ASN A 261 10.59 -0.15 -7.32
C ASN A 261 10.83 -1.58 -6.86
N ARG A 262 11.44 -1.73 -5.69
CA ARG A 262 11.61 -3.01 -4.99
C ARG A 262 10.86 -2.98 -3.67
N PHE A 263 9.76 -3.71 -3.59
CA PHE A 263 8.92 -3.83 -2.41
C PHE A 263 8.99 -5.25 -1.87
N TYR A 264 9.58 -5.44 -0.70
CA TYR A 264 9.78 -6.79 -0.16
C TYR A 264 9.64 -6.86 1.36
N ASP A 265 9.27 -8.02 1.88
CA ASP A 265 9.02 -8.25 3.31
C ASP A 265 8.00 -7.27 3.91
N ASN A 266 7.00 -6.89 3.12
CA ASN A 266 5.90 -6.06 3.58
C ASN A 266 4.67 -6.93 3.83
N THR A 267 3.67 -6.44 4.57
CA THR A 267 2.36 -7.10 4.56
C THR A 267 1.74 -6.98 3.17
N VAL A 268 1.80 -5.78 2.58
CA VAL A 268 1.29 -5.50 1.25
C VAL A 268 2.28 -4.65 0.45
N GLY A 269 2.48 -4.99 -0.82
CA GLY A 269 3.30 -4.20 -1.73
C GLY A 269 2.63 -2.88 -2.09
N VAL A 270 1.65 -2.93 -3.00
CA VAL A 270 0.90 -1.75 -3.45
C VAL A 270 -0.59 -1.97 -3.20
N TYR A 271 -1.26 -1.03 -2.56
CA TYR A 271 -2.70 -1.06 -2.34
C TYR A 271 -3.38 0.14 -3.01
N LEU A 272 -4.33 -0.16 -3.89
CA LEU A 272 -5.08 0.79 -4.70
C LEU A 272 -6.53 0.83 -4.19
N MET A 273 -6.87 1.89 -3.46
CA MET A 273 -8.19 2.04 -2.83
C MET A 273 -8.89 3.30 -3.34
N TYR A 274 -10.07 3.14 -3.96
CA TYR A 274 -10.84 4.24 -4.54
C TYR A 274 -10.01 5.05 -5.56
N THR A 275 -9.27 4.36 -6.43
CA THR A 275 -8.30 4.99 -7.33
C THR A 275 -8.57 4.68 -8.80
N GLU A 276 -8.08 5.57 -9.68
CA GLU A 276 -8.24 5.44 -11.12
C GLU A 276 -6.94 5.76 -11.86
N ARG A 277 -6.68 5.08 -12.99
CA ARG A 277 -5.52 5.38 -13.87
C ARG A 277 -4.20 5.36 -13.12
N ILE A 278 -3.99 4.31 -12.32
CA ILE A 278 -2.70 4.07 -11.67
C ILE A 278 -1.90 3.12 -12.56
N HIS A 279 -0.65 3.48 -12.82
CA HIS A 279 0.26 2.67 -13.62
C HIS A 279 1.32 2.04 -12.71
N VAL A 280 1.20 0.74 -12.43
CA VAL A 280 2.16 -0.02 -11.63
C VAL A 280 2.98 -0.87 -12.58
N ARG A 281 4.24 -0.48 -12.84
CA ARG A 281 5.05 -1.12 -13.87
C ARG A 281 6.47 -1.49 -13.48
N ASN A 282 6.95 -2.65 -13.94
CA ASN A 282 8.34 -3.09 -13.77
C ASN A 282 8.81 -3.11 -12.30
N ASN A 283 7.90 -3.30 -11.34
CA ASN A 283 8.25 -3.41 -9.93
C ASN A 283 8.56 -4.86 -9.58
N VAL A 284 9.45 -5.05 -8.61
CA VAL A 284 9.64 -6.35 -7.94
C VAL A 284 8.90 -6.28 -6.61
N ILE A 285 7.88 -7.11 -6.45
CA ILE A 285 7.11 -7.22 -5.22
C ILE A 285 7.23 -8.66 -4.70
N SER A 286 7.83 -8.82 -3.53
CA SER A 286 8.08 -10.15 -2.97
C SER A 286 7.79 -10.29 -1.49
N HIS A 287 7.55 -11.52 -1.04
CA HIS A 287 7.35 -11.83 0.37
C HIS A 287 6.23 -11.02 1.03
N ALA A 288 5.18 -10.69 0.27
CA ALA A 288 3.97 -10.09 0.83
C ALA A 288 3.19 -11.16 1.61
N SER A 289 3.52 -11.29 2.90
CA SER A 289 3.23 -12.48 3.71
C SER A 289 2.22 -12.19 4.83
N GLY A 290 1.72 -13.26 5.46
CA GLY A 290 0.76 -13.19 6.56
C GLY A 290 -0.70 -13.26 6.08
N ALA A 291 -1.64 -13.19 7.03
CA ALA A 291 -3.06 -13.40 6.75
C ALA A 291 -3.67 -12.36 5.79
N ALA A 292 -3.13 -11.14 5.81
CA ALA A 292 -3.49 -10.05 4.89
C ALA A 292 -2.43 -9.83 3.79
N GLY A 293 -1.56 -10.83 3.55
CA GLY A 293 -0.42 -10.73 2.65
C GLY A 293 -0.82 -10.61 1.18
N MET A 294 -0.52 -9.49 0.53
CA MET A 294 -0.91 -9.25 -0.88
C MET A 294 0.16 -8.44 -1.63
N ALA A 295 0.60 -8.86 -2.80
CA ALA A 295 1.58 -8.07 -3.55
C ALA A 295 0.96 -6.78 -4.11
N ILE A 296 -0.17 -6.89 -4.82
CA ILE A 296 -0.98 -5.75 -5.28
C ILE A 296 -2.44 -5.98 -4.90
N GLY A 297 -3.02 -5.04 -4.16
CA GLY A 297 -4.42 -5.07 -3.75
C GLY A 297 -5.25 -3.97 -4.43
N PHE A 298 -6.49 -4.29 -4.79
CA PHE A 298 -7.47 -3.35 -5.31
C PHE A 298 -8.72 -3.35 -4.44
N LYS A 299 -9.23 -2.16 -4.18
CA LYS A 299 -10.57 -1.95 -3.64
C LYS A 299 -11.22 -0.79 -4.36
N GLU A 300 -12.37 -1.08 -4.97
CA GLU A 300 -13.18 -0.12 -5.72
C GLU A 300 -12.32 0.80 -6.62
N SER A 301 -11.41 0.20 -7.38
CA SER A 301 -10.47 0.92 -8.25
C SER A 301 -10.68 0.55 -9.72
N SER A 302 -10.25 1.41 -10.64
CA SER A 302 -10.59 1.30 -12.06
C SER A 302 -9.50 1.79 -13.01
N ASP A 303 -9.66 1.41 -14.29
CA ASP A 303 -8.88 1.93 -15.43
C ASP A 303 -7.37 2.00 -15.21
N SER A 304 -6.79 0.95 -14.61
CA SER A 304 -5.38 0.93 -14.19
C SER A 304 -4.59 -0.11 -14.97
N ASP A 305 -3.28 0.12 -15.12
CA ASP A 305 -2.37 -0.76 -15.84
C ASP A 305 -1.32 -1.35 -14.89
N ILE A 306 -1.25 -2.68 -14.89
CA ILE A 306 -0.30 -3.47 -14.11
C ILE A 306 0.59 -4.20 -15.11
N GLU A 307 1.80 -3.72 -15.31
CA GLU A 307 2.63 -4.15 -16.43
C GLU A 307 4.05 -4.56 -16.05
N GLY A 308 4.53 -5.71 -16.52
CA GLY A 308 5.95 -6.06 -16.38
C GLY A 308 6.43 -6.28 -14.95
N ASN A 309 5.52 -6.44 -13.98
CA ASN A 309 5.90 -6.62 -12.58
C ASN A 309 6.31 -8.06 -12.30
N GLU A 310 7.27 -8.22 -11.41
CA GLU A 310 7.64 -9.51 -10.81
C GLU A 310 6.98 -9.63 -9.44
N ILE A 311 5.97 -10.51 -9.36
CA ILE A 311 5.13 -10.72 -8.17
C ILE A 311 5.39 -12.14 -7.66
N ILE A 312 6.20 -12.24 -6.62
CA ILE A 312 6.79 -13.52 -6.21
C ILE A 312 6.69 -13.80 -4.71
N TYR A 313 6.62 -15.08 -4.33
CA TYR A 313 6.64 -15.51 -2.93
C TYR A 313 5.63 -14.76 -2.03
N SER A 314 4.48 -14.36 -2.57
CA SER A 314 3.45 -13.63 -1.83
C SER A 314 2.30 -14.56 -1.47
N ALA A 315 1.63 -14.31 -0.34
CA ALA A 315 0.46 -15.09 0.06
C ALA A 315 -0.65 -14.95 -0.99
N VAL A 316 -0.88 -13.73 -1.47
CA VAL A 316 -1.69 -13.40 -2.65
C VAL A 316 -0.88 -12.49 -3.57
N GLY A 317 -0.85 -12.77 -4.87
CA GLY A 317 -0.21 -11.91 -5.88
C GLY A 317 -1.06 -10.67 -6.13
N ILE A 318 -2.14 -10.82 -6.89
CA ILE A 318 -3.20 -9.83 -7.05
C ILE A 318 -4.36 -10.22 -6.14
N GLY A 319 -4.87 -9.30 -5.34
CA GLY A 319 -6.24 -9.46 -4.88
C GLY A 319 -7.09 -8.25 -5.21
N SER A 320 -8.30 -8.53 -5.67
CA SER A 320 -9.20 -7.55 -6.23
C SER A 320 -10.55 -7.65 -5.54
N ASP A 321 -11.01 -6.54 -5.00
CA ASP A 321 -12.34 -6.39 -4.40
C ASP A 321 -13.12 -5.30 -5.15
N LEU A 322 -14.28 -5.66 -5.70
CA LEU A 322 -15.19 -4.75 -6.42
C LEU A 322 -14.47 -3.87 -7.47
N SER A 323 -13.51 -4.45 -8.20
CA SER A 323 -12.64 -3.72 -9.13
C SER A 323 -12.52 -4.46 -10.46
N PRO A 324 -12.72 -3.80 -11.63
CA PRO A 324 -13.11 -2.40 -11.86
C PRO A 324 -14.44 -1.97 -11.21
N PHE A 325 -14.46 -0.78 -10.61
CA PHE A 325 -15.67 -0.21 -9.99
C PHE A 325 -16.46 0.71 -10.94
N GLN A 326 -15.75 1.55 -11.70
CA GLN A 326 -16.35 2.47 -12.66
C GLN A 326 -16.90 1.70 -13.86
N PRO A 327 -18.17 1.93 -14.28
CA PRO A 327 -18.75 1.27 -15.44
C PRO A 327 -17.94 1.47 -16.72
N ASN A 328 -17.87 0.43 -17.55
CA ASN A 328 -17.16 0.44 -18.83
C ASN A 328 -15.64 0.73 -18.74
N THR A 329 -15.04 0.50 -17.58
CA THR A 329 -13.58 0.57 -17.40
C THR A 329 -12.99 -0.82 -17.24
N THR A 330 -11.67 -0.95 -17.40
CA THR A 330 -10.96 -2.23 -17.28
C THR A 330 -9.67 -2.05 -16.51
N ILE A 331 -9.26 -3.06 -15.74
CA ILE A 331 -7.89 -3.14 -15.20
C ILE A 331 -7.12 -4.13 -16.08
N ARG A 332 -5.93 -3.71 -16.52
CA ARG A 332 -5.15 -4.42 -17.54
C ARG A 332 -3.88 -4.96 -16.90
N PHE A 333 -3.72 -6.28 -16.93
CA PHE A 333 -2.56 -6.99 -16.41
C PHE A 333 -1.77 -7.55 -17.58
N ARG A 334 -0.58 -7.00 -17.83
CA ARG A 334 0.22 -7.33 -19.02
C ARG A 334 1.65 -7.70 -18.67
N ASN A 335 2.20 -8.74 -19.28
CA ASN A 335 3.62 -9.08 -19.17
C ASN A 335 4.12 -9.25 -17.71
N ASN A 336 3.23 -9.53 -16.75
CA ASN A 336 3.64 -9.74 -15.35
C ASN A 336 4.09 -11.18 -15.16
N ARG A 337 5.01 -11.38 -14.22
CA ARG A 337 5.43 -12.70 -13.75
C ARG A 337 4.84 -12.95 -12.37
N PHE A 338 3.91 -13.90 -12.28
CA PHE A 338 3.36 -14.40 -11.03
C PHE A 338 4.03 -15.72 -10.70
N ALA A 339 4.98 -15.71 -9.76
CA ALA A 339 5.72 -16.92 -9.42
C ALA A 339 5.74 -17.28 -7.94
N TYR A 340 5.52 -18.55 -7.62
CA TYR A 340 5.63 -19.08 -6.25
C TYR A 340 4.71 -18.39 -5.24
N ASN A 341 3.56 -17.89 -5.69
CA ASN A 341 2.56 -17.29 -4.81
C ASN A 341 1.64 -18.36 -4.23
N GLY A 342 1.07 -18.09 -3.05
CA GLY A 342 -0.01 -18.93 -2.50
C GLY A 342 -1.25 -18.91 -3.42
N ILE A 343 -1.67 -17.72 -3.82
CA ILE A 343 -2.68 -17.50 -4.86
C ILE A 343 -2.14 -16.42 -5.79
N ALA A 344 -2.04 -16.64 -7.11
CA ALA A 344 -1.55 -15.60 -8.02
C ALA A 344 -2.58 -14.48 -8.20
N VAL A 345 -3.85 -14.81 -8.39
CA VAL A 345 -4.95 -13.84 -8.50
C VAL A 345 -6.15 -14.29 -7.66
N HIS A 346 -6.59 -13.45 -6.74
CA HIS A 346 -7.76 -13.70 -5.89
C HIS A 346 -8.81 -12.61 -6.08
N PHE A 347 -9.94 -12.97 -6.67
CA PHE A 347 -11.08 -12.09 -6.81
C PHE A 347 -12.07 -12.25 -5.65
N THR A 348 -12.48 -11.13 -5.07
CA THR A 348 -13.54 -11.04 -4.08
C THR A 348 -14.63 -10.12 -4.63
N SER A 349 -15.88 -10.59 -4.69
CA SER A 349 -17.00 -9.78 -5.19
C SER A 349 -16.76 -9.22 -6.61
N GLU A 350 -16.33 -10.10 -7.53
CA GLU A 350 -15.91 -9.72 -8.88
C GLU A 350 -17.03 -9.08 -9.72
N LEU A 351 -16.71 -8.03 -10.47
CA LEU A 351 -17.64 -7.31 -11.36
C LEU A 351 -17.35 -7.55 -12.86
N GLY A 352 -16.21 -8.15 -13.19
CA GLY A 352 -15.71 -8.31 -14.54
C GLY A 352 -14.92 -7.11 -15.05
N GLY A 353 -14.30 -7.28 -16.20
CA GLY A 353 -13.51 -6.22 -16.85
C GLY A 353 -12.04 -6.21 -16.48
N ASN A 354 -11.54 -7.22 -15.75
CA ASN A 354 -10.11 -7.46 -15.65
C ASN A 354 -9.61 -8.19 -16.91
N VAL A 355 -8.49 -7.73 -17.47
CA VAL A 355 -7.91 -8.23 -18.73
C VAL A 355 -6.48 -8.67 -18.50
N PHE A 356 -6.23 -9.97 -18.55
CA PHE A 356 -4.92 -10.59 -18.35
C PHE A 356 -4.34 -11.06 -19.69
N THR A 357 -3.27 -10.42 -20.15
CA THR A 357 -2.61 -10.76 -21.40
C THR A 357 -1.11 -10.93 -21.24
N ASP A 358 -0.55 -11.98 -21.86
CA ASP A 358 0.91 -12.19 -21.92
C ASP A 358 1.60 -12.28 -20.55
N ASN A 359 0.88 -12.68 -19.50
CA ASN A 359 1.46 -12.91 -18.18
C ASN A 359 2.06 -14.32 -18.10
N THR A 360 3.01 -14.51 -17.19
CA THR A 360 3.63 -15.80 -16.88
C THR A 360 3.19 -16.24 -15.48
N PHE A 361 2.46 -17.35 -15.39
CA PHE A 361 2.08 -18.01 -14.14
C PHE A 361 2.95 -19.25 -13.95
N GLU A 362 3.72 -19.31 -12.86
CA GLU A 362 4.57 -20.46 -12.58
C GLU A 362 4.78 -20.76 -11.10
N GLY A 363 4.72 -22.04 -10.72
CA GLY A 363 4.94 -22.51 -9.37
C GLY A 363 3.97 -21.93 -8.34
N ASN A 364 2.87 -21.30 -8.76
CA ASN A 364 1.85 -20.82 -7.84
C ASN A 364 1.09 -22.01 -7.28
N LEU A 365 0.71 -21.94 -6.01
CA LEU A 365 -0.09 -22.99 -5.42
C LEU A 365 -1.51 -22.98 -5.99
N THR A 366 -2.09 -21.80 -6.23
CA THR A 366 -3.34 -21.58 -6.96
C THR A 366 -3.14 -20.44 -7.94
N ASP A 367 -3.46 -20.62 -9.22
CA ASP A 367 -3.34 -19.52 -10.19
C ASP A 367 -4.46 -18.49 -10.01
N VAL A 368 -5.72 -18.94 -10.01
CA VAL A 368 -6.88 -18.05 -9.84
C VAL A 368 -7.85 -18.62 -8.83
N ALA A 369 -8.30 -17.77 -7.90
CA ALA A 369 -9.37 -18.05 -6.95
C ALA A 369 -10.44 -16.95 -7.03
N GLN A 370 -11.70 -17.34 -6.88
CA GLN A 370 -12.83 -16.41 -6.86
C GLN A 370 -13.73 -16.70 -5.66
N SER A 371 -14.09 -15.66 -4.92
CA SER A 371 -15.00 -15.73 -3.79
C SER A 371 -16.37 -15.14 -4.17
N GLY A 372 -17.44 -15.91 -3.94
CA GLY A 372 -18.81 -15.58 -4.30
C GLY A 372 -19.33 -16.40 -5.49
N ARG A 373 -20.65 -16.65 -5.52
CA ARG A 373 -21.30 -17.40 -6.61
C ARG A 373 -21.55 -16.49 -7.81
N GLY A 374 -20.96 -16.79 -8.96
CA GLY A 374 -21.15 -16.04 -10.20
C GLY A 374 -20.83 -16.94 -11.39
N ASN A 375 -21.78 -17.05 -12.31
CA ASN A 375 -21.85 -18.16 -13.27
C ASN A 375 -21.17 -17.89 -14.63
N GLU A 376 -20.33 -16.85 -14.73
CA GLU A 376 -19.76 -16.40 -16.00
C GLU A 376 -18.28 -16.04 -15.86
N ALA A 377 -17.47 -16.37 -16.87
CA ALA A 377 -16.10 -15.90 -16.99
C ALA A 377 -16.10 -14.38 -17.27
N LEU A 378 -16.25 -13.58 -16.21
CA LEU A 378 -16.39 -12.11 -16.27
C LEU A 378 -15.07 -11.41 -16.66
N ASN A 379 -13.95 -12.13 -16.58
CA ASN A 379 -12.60 -11.63 -16.86
C ASN A 379 -12.05 -12.24 -18.15
N ARG A 380 -11.22 -11.47 -18.86
CA ARG A 380 -10.62 -11.88 -20.13
C ARG A 380 -9.19 -12.35 -19.92
N TRP A 381 -8.86 -13.51 -20.50
CA TRP A 381 -7.54 -14.14 -20.47
C TRP A 381 -7.12 -14.46 -21.91
N SER A 382 -5.90 -14.10 -22.29
CA SER A 382 -5.38 -14.35 -23.64
C SER A 382 -3.86 -14.31 -23.67
N GLY A 383 -3.20 -15.32 -24.23
CA GLY A 383 -1.75 -15.26 -24.46
C GLY A 383 -0.92 -15.46 -23.20
N ASN A 384 -1.50 -15.91 -22.09
CA ASN A 384 -0.74 -16.14 -20.86
C ASN A 384 -0.01 -17.49 -20.94
N TYR A 385 1.15 -17.57 -20.30
CA TYR A 385 1.85 -18.82 -20.07
C TYR A 385 1.42 -19.40 -18.72
N TRP A 386 1.11 -20.70 -18.70
CA TRP A 386 0.74 -21.46 -17.52
C TRP A 386 1.66 -22.67 -17.42
N ASP A 387 2.37 -22.83 -16.32
CA ASP A 387 3.28 -23.96 -16.12
C ASP A 387 2.58 -25.33 -16.03
N ASN A 388 1.28 -25.31 -15.70
CA ASN A 388 0.40 -26.47 -15.63
C ASN A 388 -0.41 -26.70 -16.93
N TYR A 389 -0.15 -25.96 -18.02
CA TYR A 389 -0.80 -26.21 -19.30
C TYR A 389 -0.38 -27.56 -19.88
N GLN A 390 -1.37 -28.41 -20.18
CA GLN A 390 -1.16 -29.79 -20.67
C GLN A 390 -1.52 -29.98 -22.15
N GLY A 391 -1.87 -28.91 -22.87
CA GLY A 391 -2.18 -28.99 -24.29
C GLY A 391 -0.93 -29.11 -25.17
N PHE A 392 -1.14 -29.32 -26.45
CA PHE A 392 -0.08 -29.48 -27.44
C PHE A 392 0.02 -28.22 -28.33
N ASP A 393 1.20 -28.00 -28.90
CA ASP A 393 1.45 -27.04 -29.99
C ASP A 393 1.94 -27.84 -31.21
N ARG A 394 1.00 -28.36 -32.01
CA ARG A 394 1.31 -29.23 -33.16
C ARG A 394 1.79 -28.45 -34.36
N ASN A 395 1.39 -27.18 -34.49
CA ASN A 395 1.77 -26.32 -35.62
C ASN A 395 3.10 -25.58 -35.38
N GLY A 396 3.60 -25.57 -34.14
CA GLY A 396 4.89 -24.98 -33.75
C GLY A 396 4.87 -23.45 -33.71
N ASP A 397 3.71 -22.82 -33.53
CA ASP A 397 3.58 -21.36 -33.51
C ASP A 397 3.79 -20.74 -32.11
N GLY A 398 4.03 -21.56 -31.09
CA GLY A 398 4.23 -21.17 -29.71
C GLY A 398 2.94 -20.96 -28.91
N ILE A 399 1.78 -21.19 -29.51
CA ILE A 399 0.45 -21.11 -28.90
C ILE A 399 -0.11 -22.53 -28.78
N GLY A 400 -0.79 -22.80 -27.67
CA GLY A 400 -1.46 -24.07 -27.48
C GLY A 400 -2.65 -24.27 -28.41
N ASP A 401 -2.76 -25.45 -29.00
CA ASP A 401 -3.86 -25.86 -29.90
C ASP A 401 -5.21 -25.99 -29.16
N THR A 402 -5.19 -26.11 -27.83
CA THR A 402 -6.39 -26.21 -26.98
C THR A 402 -6.44 -25.10 -25.94
N PRO A 403 -7.63 -24.59 -25.58
CA PRO A 403 -7.76 -23.62 -24.50
C PRO A 403 -7.18 -24.14 -23.18
N HIS A 404 -6.67 -23.23 -22.35
CA HIS A 404 -6.38 -23.52 -20.94
C HIS A 404 -7.61 -23.17 -20.11
N GLU A 405 -8.22 -24.17 -19.46
CA GLU A 405 -9.42 -24.01 -18.64
C GLU A 405 -9.11 -24.39 -17.19
N TYR A 406 -9.52 -23.53 -16.27
CA TYR A 406 -9.44 -23.78 -14.84
C TYR A 406 -10.84 -23.83 -14.24
N TYR A 407 -11.11 -24.92 -13.55
CA TYR A 407 -12.40 -25.24 -12.94
C TYR A 407 -12.28 -25.20 -11.42
N ALA A 408 -13.19 -24.48 -10.76
CA ALA A 408 -13.38 -24.55 -9.32
C ALA A 408 -14.39 -25.64 -8.99
N TYR A 409 -13.95 -26.66 -8.25
CA TYR A 409 -14.83 -27.69 -7.70
C TYR A 409 -15.49 -27.17 -6.41
N ALA A 410 -16.71 -27.60 -6.08
CA ALA A 410 -17.49 -27.02 -4.97
C ALA A 410 -16.85 -27.21 -3.59
N ASP A 411 -15.93 -28.16 -3.45
CA ASP A 411 -15.27 -28.50 -2.19
C ASP A 411 -13.88 -27.87 -2.08
N GLN A 412 -13.75 -26.55 -2.36
CA GLN A 412 -12.54 -25.78 -2.06
C GLN A 412 -12.34 -25.58 -0.54
N LEU A 413 -12.23 -26.70 0.19
CA LEU A 413 -12.01 -26.80 1.62
C LEU A 413 -10.80 -25.96 2.05
N TRP A 414 -9.78 -25.78 1.22
CA TRP A 414 -8.60 -24.96 1.55
C TRP A 414 -8.79 -23.44 1.38
N ILE A 415 -9.81 -23.01 0.63
CA ILE A 415 -10.21 -21.59 0.54
C ILE A 415 -11.11 -21.25 1.72
N GLU A 416 -12.04 -22.13 2.07
CA GLU A 416 -12.95 -21.93 3.22
C GLU A 416 -12.29 -22.27 4.58
N MET A 417 -11.35 -23.22 4.61
CA MET A 417 -10.57 -23.61 5.78
C MET A 417 -9.07 -23.35 5.55
N PRO A 418 -8.57 -22.16 5.91
CA PRO A 418 -7.15 -21.81 5.76
C PRO A 418 -6.15 -22.84 6.31
N PRO A 419 -6.40 -23.56 7.44
CA PRO A 419 -5.51 -24.61 7.92
C PRO A 419 -5.34 -25.79 6.95
N ALA A 420 -6.34 -26.09 6.11
CA ALA A 420 -6.27 -27.18 5.15
C ALA A 420 -5.26 -26.92 4.02
N ARG A 421 -4.83 -25.65 3.81
CA ARG A 421 -3.78 -25.29 2.84
C ARG A 421 -2.45 -25.99 3.13
N PHE A 422 -2.17 -26.33 4.39
CA PHE A 422 -0.97 -27.08 4.77
C PHE A 422 -0.87 -28.44 4.07
N PHE A 423 -2.01 -29.07 3.79
CA PHE A 423 -2.06 -30.41 3.19
C PHE A 423 -2.14 -30.39 1.66
N LYS A 424 -2.16 -29.21 1.02
CA LYS A 424 -2.48 -29.10 -0.42
C LYS A 424 -1.52 -29.86 -1.34
N THR A 425 -0.25 -29.99 -0.96
CA THR A 425 0.76 -30.79 -1.69
C THR A 425 0.94 -32.20 -1.12
N SER A 426 0.03 -32.65 -0.26
CA SER A 426 0.07 -34.02 0.26
C SER A 426 -0.48 -35.00 -0.77
N PRO A 427 0.01 -36.26 -0.81
CA PRO A 427 -0.51 -37.29 -1.71
C PRO A 427 -2.02 -37.54 -1.57
N VAL A 428 -2.58 -37.29 -0.37
CA VAL A 428 -4.03 -37.43 -0.12
C VAL A 428 -4.82 -36.35 -0.84
N MET A 429 -4.34 -35.10 -0.83
CA MET A 429 -5.02 -34.01 -1.54
C MET A 429 -4.86 -34.12 -3.07
N GLU A 430 -3.72 -34.59 -3.57
CA GLU A 430 -3.56 -34.89 -5.01
C GLU A 430 -4.52 -36.00 -5.47
N LEU A 431 -4.72 -37.04 -4.65
CA LEU A 431 -5.69 -38.10 -4.94
C LEU A 431 -7.13 -37.56 -4.95
N LEU A 432 -7.48 -36.67 -4.01
CA LEU A 432 -8.79 -36.01 -3.99
C LEU A 432 -8.99 -35.13 -5.23
N ASP A 433 -8.01 -34.31 -5.62
CA ASP A 433 -8.08 -33.48 -6.85
C ASP A 433 -8.26 -34.35 -8.10
N PHE A 434 -7.56 -35.49 -8.18
CA PHE A 434 -7.75 -36.46 -9.27
C PHE A 434 -9.16 -37.05 -9.31
N LEU A 435 -9.69 -37.46 -8.14
CA LEU A 435 -11.04 -38.02 -8.04
C LEU A 435 -12.10 -36.96 -8.39
N GLU A 436 -11.92 -35.71 -7.99
CA GLU A 436 -12.81 -34.59 -8.32
C GLU A 436 -12.81 -34.30 -9.83
N ARG A 437 -11.65 -34.37 -10.49
CA ARG A 437 -11.57 -34.25 -11.95
C ARG A 437 -12.27 -35.40 -12.68
N LEU A 438 -12.21 -36.62 -12.13
CA LEU A 438 -12.77 -37.81 -12.75
C LEU A 438 -14.28 -37.95 -12.54
N ALA A 439 -14.76 -37.64 -11.33
CA ALA A 439 -16.13 -37.81 -10.90
C ALA A 439 -16.54 -36.69 -9.92
N PRO A 440 -16.76 -35.47 -10.41
CA PRO A 440 -17.08 -34.34 -9.55
C PRO A 440 -18.44 -34.53 -8.85
N PHE A 441 -18.46 -34.36 -7.53
CA PHE A 441 -19.68 -34.48 -6.71
C PHE A 441 -20.67 -33.32 -6.91
N SER A 442 -20.23 -32.27 -7.61
CA SER A 442 -20.99 -31.06 -7.98
C SER A 442 -20.53 -30.59 -9.35
N SER A 443 -21.38 -29.93 -10.13
CA SER A 443 -20.95 -29.29 -11.39
C SER A 443 -19.84 -28.27 -11.12
N PRO A 444 -18.62 -28.44 -11.67
CA PRO A 444 -17.55 -27.48 -11.47
C PRO A 444 -17.87 -26.16 -12.17
N GLU A 445 -17.47 -25.04 -11.56
CA GLU A 445 -17.63 -23.71 -12.13
C GLU A 445 -16.35 -23.32 -12.90
N LEU A 446 -16.50 -22.95 -14.18
CA LEU A 446 -15.39 -22.45 -15.00
C LEU A 446 -14.96 -21.07 -14.46
N THR A 447 -13.78 -21.00 -13.84
CA THR A 447 -13.25 -19.75 -13.28
C THR A 447 -12.45 -18.96 -14.32
N LEU A 448 -11.74 -19.67 -15.19
CA LEU A 448 -10.84 -19.08 -16.18
C LEU A 448 -10.81 -19.93 -17.44
N ARG A 449 -10.77 -19.24 -18.59
CA ARG A 449 -10.52 -19.82 -19.89
C ARG A 449 -9.62 -18.88 -20.69
N ASP A 450 -8.42 -19.33 -21.02
CA ASP A 450 -7.50 -18.69 -21.96
C ASP A 450 -7.57 -19.45 -23.30
N GLU A 451 -8.11 -18.81 -24.33
CA GLU A 451 -8.29 -19.42 -25.66
C GLU A 451 -6.96 -19.59 -26.42
N ARG A 452 -5.91 -18.85 -26.03
CA ARG A 452 -4.63 -18.82 -26.73
C ARG A 452 -3.49 -18.88 -25.71
N PRO A 453 -3.40 -19.94 -24.89
CA PRO A 453 -2.33 -20.05 -23.92
C PRO A 453 -0.99 -20.18 -24.64
N ARG A 454 0.07 -19.58 -24.10
CA ARG A 454 1.42 -19.77 -24.63
C ARG A 454 1.91 -21.17 -24.23
N HIS A 455 2.35 -21.94 -25.22
CA HIS A 455 2.91 -23.27 -24.99
C HIS A 455 4.36 -23.21 -24.48
N VAL A 456 5.12 -22.21 -24.91
CA VAL A 456 6.51 -22.01 -24.48
C VAL A 456 6.61 -20.84 -23.51
N LYS A 457 7.36 -21.05 -22.43
CA LYS A 457 7.64 -20.02 -21.45
C LYS A 457 8.39 -18.84 -22.11
N PRO A 458 7.91 -17.59 -21.96
CA PRO A 458 8.65 -16.42 -22.43
C PRO A 458 10.02 -16.31 -21.75
N VAL A 459 11.07 -16.03 -22.52
CA VAL A 459 12.40 -15.76 -21.97
C VAL A 459 12.42 -14.32 -21.44
N ALA A 460 12.76 -14.14 -20.17
CA ALA A 460 12.87 -12.80 -19.58
C ALA A 460 13.90 -11.95 -20.34
N GLY A 461 13.46 -10.82 -20.91
CA GLY A 461 14.35 -9.80 -21.49
C GLY A 461 14.36 -9.67 -23.02
N VAL A 462 13.64 -10.50 -23.78
CA VAL A 462 13.47 -10.28 -25.23
C VAL A 462 12.18 -9.51 -25.46
N LYS A 463 12.28 -8.19 -25.60
CA LYS A 463 11.20 -7.40 -26.22
C LYS A 463 11.11 -7.86 -27.68
N SER A 464 9.97 -8.44 -28.06
CA SER A 464 9.63 -8.66 -29.47
C SER A 464 9.41 -7.34 -30.19
#